data_AF-A0A7V9GJM2-F1
#
_entry.id   AF-A0A7V9GJM2-F1
#
_cell.length_a   1.000
_cell.length_b   1.000
_cell.length_c   1.000
_cell.angle_alpha   90.00
_cell.angle_beta   90.00
_cell.angle_gamma   90.00
#
_symmetry.space_group_name_H-M   'P 1'
#
loop_
_entity.id
_entity.type
_entity.pdbx_description
1 polymer ?
#
loop_
_entity_poly.entity_id
_entity_poly.type
_entity_poly.pdbx_seq_one_letter_code
_entity_poly.pdbx_strand_id
1 'polypeptide(L)'
;MRKKVLIIIASARKQSDTKKQLEKVFEEIEFDIIDLLDFEILPYNYCGDYSSSDKFLGIIEKILEYDKIVFATPVYWYAMSGLMKIFFDRLTDLVTINKSFGRNLKGKKIFLFA
;
A
#
# COMPACT_ATOMS: atom_id res chain seq x y z
N MET A 1 19.32 -12.10 -5.88
CA MET A 1 18.97 -10.69 -5.62
C MET A 1 18.51 -10.56 -4.17
N ARG A 2 19.03 -9.59 -3.41
CA ARG A 2 18.55 -9.32 -2.04
C ARG A 2 17.06 -8.97 -2.11
N LYS A 3 16.24 -9.65 -1.30
CA LYS A 3 14.78 -9.51 -1.27
C LYS A 3 14.41 -8.19 -0.57
N LYS A 4 14.34 -7.11 -1.34
CA LYS A 4 14.01 -5.76 -0.85
C LYS A 4 12.57 -5.73 -0.31
N VAL A 5 12.38 -5.06 0.82
CA VAL A 5 11.06 -4.90 1.47
C VAL A 5 10.44 -3.59 0.97
N LEU A 6 9.16 -3.62 0.60
CA LEU A 6 8.38 -2.41 0.36
C LEU A 6 7.44 -2.18 1.53
N ILE A 7 7.47 -0.99 2.09
CA ILE A 7 6.58 -0.56 3.15
C ILE A 7 5.58 0.43 2.55
N ILE A 8 4.30 0.16 2.74
CA ILE A 8 3.21 1.04 2.32
C ILE A 8 2.61 1.60 3.59
N ILE A 9 2.81 2.90 3.81
CA ILE A 9 2.28 3.60 4.98
C ILE A 9 1.10 4.48 4.59
N ALA A 10 0.05 4.47 5.40
CA ALA A 10 -1.15 5.28 5.16
C ALA A 10 -1.59 5.98 6.45
N SER A 11 -0.72 6.79 7.03
CA SER A 11 -1.09 7.60 8.20
C SER A 11 -1.92 8.82 7.79
N ALA A 12 -2.63 9.46 8.72
CA ALA A 12 -3.32 10.73 8.43
C ALA A 12 -2.39 11.96 8.42
N ARG A 13 -1.09 11.78 8.69
CA ARG A 13 -0.05 12.82 8.65
C ARG A 13 1.32 12.24 8.35
N LYS A 14 2.22 13.04 7.78
CA LYS A 14 3.60 12.64 7.42
C LYS A 14 4.48 12.25 8.61
N GLN A 15 4.41 13.03 9.69
CA GLN A 15 5.18 12.78 10.92
C GLN A 15 4.36 11.93 11.91
N SER A 16 3.91 10.75 11.48
CA SER A 16 3.10 9.86 12.31
C SER A 16 3.94 9.01 13.25
N ASP A 17 3.33 8.57 14.35
CA ASP A 17 4.01 7.70 15.31
C ASP A 17 4.22 6.28 14.73
N THR A 18 3.31 5.82 13.87
CA THR A 18 3.50 4.59 13.06
C THR A 18 4.79 4.68 12.24
N LYS A 19 5.05 5.81 11.55
CA LYS A 19 6.28 5.98 10.76
C LYS A 19 7.53 5.93 11.65
N LYS A 20 7.52 6.69 12.75
CA LYS A 20 8.65 6.73 13.69
C LYS A 20 8.98 5.36 14.28
N GLN A 21 7.96 4.61 14.70
CA GLN A 21 8.16 3.27 15.27
C GLN A 21 8.63 2.27 14.22
N LEU A 22 8.09 2.37 13.01
CA LEU A 22 8.50 1.53 11.90
C LEU A 22 9.97 1.76 11.51
N GLU A 23 10.41 3.01 11.38
CA GLU A 23 11.81 3.33 11.07
C GLU A 23 12.78 2.78 12.12
N LYS A 24 12.37 2.77 13.40
CA LYS A 24 13.15 2.18 14.49
C LYS A 24 13.19 0.66 14.44
N VAL A 25 12.05 0.00 14.23
CA VAL A 25 11.96 -1.47 14.20
C VAL A 25 12.67 -2.06 12.98
N PHE A 26 12.69 -1.33 11.87
CA PHE A 26 13.29 -1.78 10.62
C PHE A 26 14.68 -1.17 10.36
N GLU A 27 15.35 -0.58 11.36
CA GLU A 27 16.61 0.15 11.17
C GLU A 27 17.74 -0.68 10.54
N GLU A 28 17.77 -1.99 10.77
CA GLU A 28 18.76 -2.93 10.21
C GLU A 28 18.30 -3.60 8.90
N ILE A 29 17.11 -3.25 8.40
CA ILE A 29 16.51 -3.84 7.21
C ILE A 29 16.50 -2.82 6.08
N GLU A 30 17.03 -3.20 4.92
CA GLU A 30 16.91 -2.37 3.71
C GLU A 30 15.46 -2.43 3.18
N PHE A 31 14.78 -1.28 3.17
CA PHE A 31 13.41 -1.13 2.67
C PHE A 31 13.23 0.15 1.86
N ASP A 32 12.20 0.16 1.00
CA ASP A 32 11.66 1.39 0.42
C ASP A 32 10.30 1.70 1.08
N ILE A 33 9.93 2.99 1.15
CA ILE A 33 8.64 3.45 1.66
C ILE A 33 7.84 4.13 0.55
N ILE A 34 6.58 3.74 0.42
CA ILE A 34 5.53 4.53 -0.24
C ILE A 34 4.60 5.05 0.86
N ASP A 35 4.50 6.37 0.98
CA ASP A 35 3.50 7.00 1.83
C ASP A 35 2.30 7.41 0.98
N LEU A 36 1.15 6.77 1.22
CA LEU A 36 -0.07 6.99 0.45
C LEU A 36 -0.55 8.46 0.50
N LEU A 37 -0.12 9.25 1.48
CA LEU A 37 -0.42 10.69 1.52
C LEU A 37 0.20 11.48 0.36
N ASP A 38 1.23 10.95 -0.32
CA ASP A 38 1.84 11.59 -1.49
C ASP A 38 1.05 11.36 -2.79
N PHE A 39 -0.02 10.56 -2.74
CA PHE A 39 -0.71 10.09 -3.91
C PHE A 39 -2.22 10.31 -3.80
N GLU A 40 -2.83 10.77 -4.88
CA GLU A 40 -4.29 10.73 -5.00
C GLU A 40 -4.72 9.31 -5.34
N ILE A 41 -5.60 8.75 -4.50
CA ILE A 41 -6.20 7.43 -4.69
C ILE A 41 -7.69 7.61 -4.47
N LEU A 42 -8.45 7.47 -5.55
CA LEU A 42 -9.89 7.58 -5.51
C LEU A 42 -10.51 6.33 -4.90
N PRO A 43 -11.64 6.46 -4.18
CA PRO A 43 -12.42 5.32 -3.71
C PRO A 43 -12.80 4.38 -4.84
N TYR A 44 -12.98 3.10 -4.52
CA TYR A 44 -13.45 2.10 -5.48
C TYR A 44 -14.77 2.51 -6.14
N ASN A 45 -14.85 2.28 -7.46
CA ASN A 45 -16.01 2.54 -8.29
C ASN A 45 -16.30 1.31 -9.16
N TYR A 46 -17.54 0.84 -9.17
CA TYR A 46 -17.98 -0.32 -9.99
C TYR A 46 -17.78 -0.12 -11.49
N CYS A 47 -17.81 1.11 -11.99
CA CYS A 47 -17.56 1.38 -13.41
C CYS A 47 -16.08 1.20 -13.80
N GLY A 48 -15.16 1.22 -12.82
CA GLY A 48 -13.72 1.13 -13.09
C GLY A 48 -13.13 2.36 -13.79
N ASP A 49 -13.87 3.46 -13.85
CA ASP A 49 -13.44 4.72 -14.46
C ASP A 49 -12.90 5.65 -13.36
N TYR A 50 -11.65 6.06 -13.53
CA TYR A 50 -10.87 6.85 -12.58
C TYR A 50 -10.15 7.97 -13.33
N SER A 51 -9.98 9.12 -12.70
CA SER A 51 -9.26 10.25 -13.32
C SER A 51 -7.79 9.92 -13.57
N SER A 52 -7.14 10.66 -14.46
CA SER A 52 -5.70 10.53 -14.74
C SER A 52 -4.79 10.90 -13.56
N SER A 53 -5.35 11.60 -12.56
CA SER A 53 -4.65 11.92 -11.32
C SER A 53 -4.57 10.75 -10.36
N ASP A 54 -5.47 9.76 -10.47
CA ASP A 54 -5.45 8.54 -9.65
C ASP A 54 -4.15 7.74 -9.85
N LYS A 55 -3.47 7.44 -8.75
CA LYS A 55 -2.16 6.75 -8.76
C LYS A 55 -2.22 5.32 -8.26
N PHE A 56 -3.41 4.73 -8.08
CA PHE A 56 -3.54 3.37 -7.56
C PHE A 56 -2.75 2.36 -8.38
N LEU A 57 -2.94 2.32 -9.71
CA LEU A 57 -2.25 1.35 -10.57
C LEU A 57 -0.73 1.54 -10.58
N GLY A 58 -0.25 2.78 -10.54
CA GLY A 58 1.18 3.05 -10.43
C GLY A 58 1.79 2.54 -9.12
N ILE A 59 1.04 2.58 -8.02
CA ILE A 59 1.46 1.96 -6.75
C ILE A 59 1.47 0.44 -6.87
N ILE A 60 0.48 -0.17 -7.54
CA ILE A 60 0.46 -1.62 -7.79
C ILE A 60 1.64 -2.06 -8.65
N GLU A 61 1.97 -1.32 -9.72
CA GLU A 61 3.17 -1.55 -10.53
C GLU A 61 4.43 -1.56 -9.66
N LYS A 62 4.56 -0.58 -8.76
CA LYS A 62 5.69 -0.54 -7.84
C LYS A 62 5.70 -1.74 -6.89
N ILE A 63 4.55 -2.16 -6.36
CA ILE A 63 4.43 -3.37 -5.53
C ILE A 63 4.89 -4.63 -6.29
N LEU A 64 4.65 -4.71 -7.60
CA LEU A 64 5.05 -5.86 -8.41
C LEU A 64 6.57 -6.09 -8.42
N GLU A 65 7.37 -5.05 -8.18
CA GLU A 65 8.85 -5.14 -8.12
C GLU A 65 9.39 -5.79 -6.83
N TYR A 66 8.56 -6.00 -5.79
CA TYR A 66 9.01 -6.45 -4.46
C TYR A 66 8.39 -7.79 -4.03
N ASP A 67 9.18 -8.63 -3.35
CA ASP A 67 8.69 -9.92 -2.84
C ASP A 67 7.97 -9.82 -1.49
N LYS A 68 8.30 -8.80 -0.69
CA LYS A 68 7.81 -8.61 0.68
C LYS A 68 7.19 -7.23 0.81
N ILE A 69 5.92 -7.19 1.20
CA ILE A 69 5.14 -5.97 1.37
C ILE A 69 4.72 -5.85 2.82
N VAL A 70 4.98 -4.71 3.45
CA VAL A 70 4.51 -4.38 4.79
C VAL A 70 3.46 -3.28 4.63
N PHE A 71 2.22 -3.56 5.06
CA PHE A 71 1.21 -2.51 5.21
C PHE A 71 1.33 -1.92 6.61
N ALA A 72 1.69 -0.65 6.69
CA ALA A 72 1.86 0.10 7.93
C ALA A 72 0.72 1.10 8.10
N THR A 73 -0.09 0.94 9.15
CA THR A 73 -1.28 1.77 9.34
C THR A 73 -1.51 2.06 10.81
N PRO A 74 -1.86 3.29 11.20
CA PRO A 74 -2.31 3.54 12.56
C PRO A 74 -3.67 2.87 12.81
N VAL A 75 -3.95 2.52 14.07
CA VAL A 75 -5.27 2.03 14.47
C VAL A 75 -6.21 3.20 14.72
N TYR A 76 -7.19 3.40 13.85
CA TYR A 76 -8.26 4.39 13.98
C TYR A 76 -9.61 3.69 14.09
N TRP A 77 -10.39 4.01 15.13
CA TRP A 77 -11.69 3.37 15.39
C TRP A 77 -11.63 1.83 15.31
N TYR A 78 -10.63 1.23 15.96
CA TYR A 78 -10.40 -0.23 15.99
C TYR A 78 -10.14 -0.86 14.61
N ALA A 79 -9.73 -0.07 13.62
CA ALA A 79 -9.44 -0.52 12.26
C ALA A 79 -8.20 0.17 11.66
N MET A 80 -7.83 -0.22 10.44
CA MET A 80 -6.85 0.51 9.64
C MET A 80 -7.32 1.95 9.36
N SER A 81 -6.40 2.83 8.99
CA SER A 81 -6.75 4.18 8.56
C SER A 81 -7.70 4.19 7.34
N GLY A 82 -8.50 5.26 7.22
CA GLY A 82 -9.39 5.43 6.07
C GLY A 82 -8.66 5.44 4.73
N LEU A 83 -7.45 6.02 4.68
CA LEU A 83 -6.61 6.02 3.48
C LEU A 83 -6.12 4.61 3.12
N MET A 84 -5.72 3.80 4.11
CA MET A 84 -5.39 2.39 3.87
C MET A 84 -6.62 1.64 3.35
N LYS A 85 -7.80 1.91 3.92
CA LYS A 85 -9.05 1.27 3.51
C LYS A 85 -9.42 1.60 2.07
N ILE A 86 -9.27 2.86 1.64
CA ILE A 86 -9.46 3.26 0.23
C ILE A 86 -8.54 2.45 -0.69
N PHE A 87 -7.25 2.33 -0.33
CA PHE A 87 -6.31 1.51 -1.10
C PHE A 87 -6.72 0.03 -1.15
N PHE A 88 -7.14 -0.54 -0.02
CA PHE A 88 -7.59 -1.93 0.07
C PHE A 88 -8.86 -2.19 -0.73
N ASP A 89 -9.83 -1.28 -0.71
CA ASP A 89 -11.06 -1.39 -1.50
C ASP A 89 -10.76 -1.44 -3.00
N ARG A 90 -9.77 -0.65 -3.44
CA ARG A 90 -9.29 -0.64 -4.83
C ARG A 90 -8.58 -1.92 -5.26
N LEU A 91 -8.14 -2.79 -4.34
CA LEU A 91 -7.67 -4.14 -4.71
C LEU A 91 -8.76 -4.95 -5.43
N THR A 92 -10.03 -4.58 -5.27
CA THR A 92 -11.15 -5.11 -6.06
C THR A 92 -10.90 -4.95 -7.57
N ASP A 93 -10.32 -3.83 -8.02
CA ASP A 93 -9.97 -3.61 -9.43
C ASP A 93 -9.04 -4.71 -9.95
N LEU A 94 -8.16 -5.26 -9.11
CA LEU A 94 -7.18 -6.27 -9.49
C LEU A 94 -7.79 -7.68 -9.63
N VAL A 95 -9.02 -7.88 -9.15
CA VAL A 95 -9.76 -9.13 -9.35
C VAL A 95 -10.86 -8.99 -10.41
N THR A 96 -11.25 -7.76 -10.78
CA THR A 96 -12.31 -7.48 -11.76
C THR A 96 -11.77 -6.93 -13.09
N ILE A 97 -11.11 -5.77 -13.09
CA ILE A 97 -10.75 -4.99 -14.28
C ILE A 97 -9.30 -5.28 -14.71
N ASN A 98 -8.37 -5.21 -13.76
CA ASN A 98 -6.92 -5.28 -13.95
C ASN A 98 -6.35 -6.63 -13.51
N LYS A 99 -6.98 -7.73 -13.95
CA LYS A 99 -6.68 -9.09 -13.48
C LYS A 99 -5.24 -9.56 -13.74
N SER A 100 -4.56 -9.01 -14.75
CA SER A 100 -3.15 -9.32 -15.02
C SER A 100 -2.25 -8.88 -13.85
N PHE A 101 -2.42 -7.65 -13.37
CA PHE A 101 -1.74 -7.14 -12.19
C PHE A 101 -2.04 -7.99 -10.95
N GLY A 102 -3.31 -8.31 -10.72
CA GLY A 102 -3.72 -9.16 -9.60
C GLY A 102 -3.08 -10.54 -9.61
N ARG A 103 -3.01 -11.21 -10.77
CA ARG A 103 -2.33 -12.51 -10.89
C ARG A 103 -0.82 -12.42 -10.61
N ASN A 104 -0.17 -11.32 -10.96
CA ASN A 104 1.25 -11.09 -10.71
C ASN A 104 1.57 -10.79 -9.23
N LEU A 105 0.56 -10.57 -8.38
CA LEU A 105 0.75 -10.51 -6.92
C LEU A 105 0.99 -11.89 -6.29
N LYS A 106 0.75 -12.98 -7.02
CA LYS A 106 0.91 -14.36 -6.51
C LYS A 106 2.33 -14.58 -5.97
N GLY A 107 2.41 -15.12 -4.75
CA GLY A 107 3.68 -15.51 -4.12
C GLY A 107 4.35 -14.39 -3.32
N LYS A 108 3.86 -13.15 -3.38
CA LYS A 108 4.33 -12.06 -2.52
C LYS A 108 3.96 -12.36 -1.06
N LYS A 109 4.85 -11.98 -0.15
CA LYS A 109 4.65 -12.10 1.31
C LYS A 109 4.14 -10.79 1.86
N ILE A 110 3.06 -10.82 2.61
CA ILE A 110 2.43 -9.65 3.21
C ILE A 110 2.63 -9.68 4.72
N PHE A 111 2.96 -8.53 5.28
CA PHE A 111 3.06 -8.28 6.72
C PHE A 111 2.22 -7.08 7.10
N LEU A 112 1.79 -7.03 8.36
CA LEU A 112 1.06 -5.91 8.94
C LEU A 112 1.93 -5.27 10.03
N PHE A 113 1.96 -3.94 10.06
CA PHE A 113 2.50 -3.14 11.16
C PHE A 113 1.42 -2.13 11.58
N ALA A 114 0.96 -2.22 12.83
CA ALA A 114 -0.12 -1.38 13.36
C ALA A 114 0.15 -0.95 14.81
#